data_AF-A0A2A7MEL4-F1
#
_entry.id   AF-A0A2A7MEL4-F1
#
_cell.length_a   1.000
_cell.length_b   1.000
_cell.length_c   1.000
_cell.angle_alpha   90.00
_cell.angle_beta   90.00
_cell.angle_gamma   90.00
#
_symmetry.space_group_name_H-M   'P 1'
#
loop_
_entity.id
_entity.type
_entity.pdbx_description
1 polymer ?
#
loop_
_entity_poly.entity_id
_entity_poly.type
_entity_poly.pdbx_seq_one_letter_code
_entity_poly.pdbx_strand_id
1 'polypeptide(L)'
;MKNKDNISYNANDNAKKNTDNQANEEGEDTIKVDRQALIKQLNILGISTQGLYIVLVGVLLNIRYVEWNKIKTLDSLNETNYTENIEDLTYLPKLTNRLFLFSTVIFLFINYDAYMTAVNASSEQRDQQIISDTGSNLLAIILILFGTIINFRTLNRT
;
A
#
# COMPACT_ATOMS: atom_id res chain seq x y z
N MET A 1 3.98 33.86 86.22
CA MET A 1 2.52 33.60 86.14
C MET A 1 2.33 32.33 85.31
N LYS A 2 2.10 31.18 85.97
CA LYS A 2 0.82 30.44 86.07
C LYS A 2 0.22 29.97 84.72
N ASN A 3 0.51 28.69 84.42
CA ASN A 3 -0.35 27.61 83.91
C ASN A 3 -1.85 27.93 83.67
N LYS A 4 -2.44 27.47 82.54
CA LYS A 4 -3.59 26.52 82.47
C LYS A 4 -4.36 26.52 81.13
N ASP A 5 -4.53 25.30 80.61
CA ASP A 5 -5.76 24.64 80.15
C ASP A 5 -6.62 25.21 78.99
N ASN A 6 -6.58 24.49 77.84
CA ASN A 6 -7.67 23.69 77.24
C ASN A 6 -9.15 24.13 77.44
N ILE A 7 -9.94 24.24 76.34
CA ILE A 7 -11.12 23.40 76.00
C ILE A 7 -11.89 23.92 74.76
N SER A 8 -12.30 22.94 73.94
CA SER A 8 -13.20 22.86 72.78
C SER A 8 -14.57 23.56 72.87
N TYR A 9 -15.08 24.02 71.72
CA TYR A 9 -16.52 23.91 71.42
C TYR A 9 -16.75 23.27 70.03
N ASN A 10 -17.55 22.21 70.08
CA ASN A 10 -18.03 21.36 69.02
C ASN A 10 -19.39 21.90 68.53
N ALA A 11 -19.59 22.03 67.22
CA ALA A 11 -20.92 22.19 66.62
C ALA A 11 -21.04 21.18 65.47
N ASN A 12 -21.72 20.08 65.78
CA ASN A 12 -22.29 19.14 64.82
C ASN A 12 -23.19 19.88 63.82
N ASP A 13 -23.03 19.59 62.54
CA ASP A 13 -24.18 19.49 61.64
C ASP A 13 -24.12 18.17 60.87
N ASN A 14 -25.11 17.34 61.15
CA ASN A 14 -25.35 16.04 60.53
C ASN A 14 -26.21 16.24 59.29
N ALA A 15 -25.84 15.70 58.13
CA ALA A 15 -26.82 15.07 57.22
C ALA A 15 -26.16 14.27 56.08
N LYS A 16 -26.47 12.96 56.10
CA LYS A 16 -26.60 11.99 54.99
C LYS A 16 -25.35 11.46 54.27
N LYS A 17 -24.92 10.30 54.76
CA LYS A 17 -24.52 9.14 53.94
C LYS A 17 -25.59 8.84 52.88
N ASN A 18 -25.15 8.48 51.68
CA ASN A 18 -25.68 7.34 50.94
C ASN A 18 -24.53 6.69 50.17
N THR A 19 -24.17 5.50 50.62
CA THR A 19 -23.39 4.53 49.85
C THR A 19 -24.43 3.59 49.25
N ASP A 20 -24.54 3.57 47.92
CA ASP A 20 -25.11 2.43 47.21
C ASP A 20 -24.08 1.95 46.19
N ASN A 21 -23.68 0.70 46.40
CA ASN A 21 -22.85 -0.10 45.51
C ASN A 21 -23.73 -0.72 44.41
N GLN A 22 -23.08 -1.00 43.27
CA GLN A 22 -23.45 -1.95 42.21
C GLN A 22 -24.68 -1.62 41.35
N ALA A 23 -24.45 -1.41 40.05
CA ALA A 23 -24.51 -2.50 39.07
C ALA A 23 -24.09 -1.99 37.68
N ASN A 24 -23.56 -2.92 36.89
CA ASN A 24 -23.09 -2.74 35.51
C ASN A 24 -24.13 -2.06 34.61
N GLU A 25 -23.68 -1.05 33.86
CA GLU A 25 -24.18 -0.81 32.51
C GLU A 25 -22.95 -0.85 31.58
N GLU A 26 -22.78 -2.04 31.01
CA GLU A 26 -22.22 -2.31 29.69
C GLU A 26 -21.40 -1.16 29.11
N GLY A 27 -20.08 -1.24 29.34
CA GLY A 27 -19.12 -0.50 28.53
C GLY A 27 -19.33 -0.95 27.09
N GLU A 28 -20.04 -0.10 26.34
CA GLU A 28 -20.19 -0.21 24.90
C GLU A 28 -18.77 -0.35 24.34
N ASP A 29 -18.41 -1.57 23.95
CA ASP A 29 -17.17 -1.94 23.28
C ASP A 29 -17.24 -1.31 21.87
N THR A 30 -17.24 0.02 21.84
CA THR A 30 -17.17 0.82 20.65
C THR A 30 -15.78 0.61 20.13
N ILE A 31 -15.64 -0.38 19.24
CA ILE A 31 -14.49 -0.57 18.36
C ILE A 31 -14.14 0.82 17.83
N LYS A 32 -13.12 1.45 18.41
CA LYS A 32 -12.64 2.75 17.97
C LYS A 32 -11.98 2.51 16.63
N VAL A 33 -12.79 2.64 15.57
CA VAL A 33 -12.33 2.58 14.20
C VAL A 33 -11.22 3.62 14.04
N ASP A 34 -10.00 3.16 13.78
CA ASP A 34 -8.88 4.05 13.53
C ASP A 34 -9.03 4.68 12.15
N ARG A 35 -9.62 5.87 12.13
CA ARG A 35 -9.83 6.68 10.92
C ARG A 35 -8.53 6.94 10.17
N GLN A 36 -7.39 7.05 10.86
CA GLN A 36 -6.09 7.30 10.19
C GLN A 36 -5.62 6.06 9.43
N ALA A 37 -5.77 4.88 10.04
CA ALA A 37 -5.48 3.61 9.37
C ALA A 37 -6.34 3.41 8.12
N LEU A 38 -7.64 3.75 8.17
CA LEU A 38 -8.52 3.69 7.00
C LEU A 38 -8.10 4.65 5.88
N ILE A 39 -7.71 5.88 6.21
CA ILE A 39 -7.23 6.86 5.22
C ILE A 39 -5.94 6.35 4.55
N LYS A 40 -5.02 5.78 5.33
CA LYS A 40 -3.79 5.17 4.79
C LYS A 40 -4.13 4.03 3.81
N GLN A 41 -5.03 3.12 4.21
CA GLN A 41 -5.46 2.02 3.37
C GLN A 41 -6.13 2.50 2.07
N LEU A 42 -6.98 3.53 2.15
CA LEU A 42 -7.62 4.09 0.97
C LEU A 42 -6.61 4.72 0.00
N ASN A 43 -5.60 5.41 0.52
CA ASN A 43 -4.51 5.95 -0.31
C ASN A 43 -3.69 4.85 -0.98
N ILE A 44 -3.33 3.79 -0.24
CA ILE A 44 -2.64 2.62 -0.80
C ILE A 44 -3.49 1.98 -1.89
N LEU A 45 -4.80 1.82 -1.68
CA LEU A 45 -5.71 1.26 -2.67
C LEU A 45 -5.78 2.15 -3.91
N GLY A 46 -5.92 3.46 -3.75
CA GLY A 46 -5.93 4.41 -4.87
C GLY A 46 -4.66 4.35 -5.72
N ILE A 47 -3.48 4.36 -5.08
CA ILE A 47 -2.19 4.25 -5.79
C ILE A 47 -2.05 2.86 -6.44
N SER A 48 -2.51 1.80 -5.78
CA SER A 48 -2.53 0.44 -6.34
C SER A 48 -3.39 0.37 -7.60
N THR A 49 -4.58 0.96 -7.59
CA THR A 49 -5.48 1.04 -8.74
C THR A 49 -4.82 1.77 -9.91
N GLN A 50 -4.16 2.91 -9.65
CA GLN A 50 -3.41 3.63 -10.68
C GLN A 50 -2.27 2.77 -11.24
N GLY A 51 -1.51 2.08 -10.38
CA GLY A 51 -0.45 1.15 -10.79
C GLY A 51 -0.99 0.03 -11.70
N LEU A 52 -2.17 -0.51 -11.42
CA LEU A 52 -2.81 -1.53 -12.23
C LEU A 52 -3.23 -0.99 -13.62
N TYR A 53 -3.78 0.22 -13.69
CA TYR A 53 -4.10 0.85 -14.98
C TYR A 53 -2.86 1.02 -15.86
N ILE A 54 -1.72 1.38 -15.26
CA ILE A 54 -0.46 1.51 -16.00
C ILE A 54 -0.01 0.18 -16.59
N VAL A 55 -0.11 -0.91 -15.81
CA VAL A 55 0.17 -2.27 -16.30
C VAL A 55 -0.76 -2.63 -17.47
N LEU A 56 -2.06 -2.39 -17.33
CA LEU A 56 -3.04 -2.69 -18.38
C LEU A 56 -2.74 -1.93 -19.68
N VAL A 57 -2.46 -0.63 -19.59
CA VAL A 57 -2.06 0.18 -20.75
C VAL A 57 -0.78 -0.39 -21.39
N GLY A 58 0.22 -0.75 -20.58
CA GLY A 58 1.46 -1.37 -21.08
C GLY A 58 1.22 -2.69 -21.83
N VAL A 59 0.29 -3.52 -21.35
CA VAL A 59 -0.11 -4.76 -22.01
C VAL A 59 -0.79 -4.48 -23.37
N LEU A 60 -1.76 -3.56 -23.41
CA LEU A 60 -2.47 -3.20 -24.65
C LEU A 60 -1.52 -2.67 -25.73
N LEU A 61 -0.56 -1.82 -25.33
CA LEU A 61 0.44 -1.29 -26.24
C LEU A 61 1.39 -2.38 -26.78
N ASN A 62 1.74 -3.38 -25.96
CA ASN A 62 2.53 -4.53 -26.43
C ASN A 62 1.75 -5.40 -27.42
N ILE A 63 0.45 -5.62 -27.19
CA ILE A 63 -0.41 -6.33 -28.15
C ILE A 63 -0.40 -5.60 -29.50
N ARG A 64 -0.61 -4.28 -29.49
CA ARG A 64 -0.56 -3.45 -30.70
C ARG A 64 0.78 -3.54 -31.43
N TYR A 65 1.89 -3.57 -30.69
CA TYR A 65 3.22 -3.77 -31.28
C TYR A 65 3.39 -5.15 -31.94
N VAL A 66 2.88 -6.21 -31.30
CA VAL A 66 2.92 -7.57 -31.87
C VAL A 66 2.11 -7.66 -33.16
N GLU A 67 0.93 -7.05 -33.20
CA GLU A 67 0.10 -6.98 -34.41
C GLU A 67 0.81 -6.23 -35.53
N TRP A 68 1.45 -5.09 -35.24
CA TRP A 68 2.22 -4.35 -36.23
C TRP A 68 3.39 -5.17 -36.80
N ASN A 69 4.13 -5.91 -35.95
CA ASN A 69 5.19 -6.81 -36.42
C ASN A 69 4.65 -7.95 -37.29
N LYS A 70 3.46 -8.48 -36.98
CA LYS A 70 2.81 -9.48 -37.82
C LYS A 70 2.54 -8.93 -39.22
N ILE A 71 2.04 -7.69 -39.33
CA ILE A 71 1.81 -7.04 -40.64
C ILE A 71 3.14 -6.86 -41.39
N LYS A 72 4.18 -6.35 -40.73
CA LYS A 72 5.52 -6.20 -41.33
C LYS A 72 6.09 -7.53 -41.87
N THR A 73 5.86 -8.61 -41.13
CA THR A 73 6.28 -9.96 -41.55
C THR A 73 5.48 -10.43 -42.75
N LEU A 74 4.17 -10.17 -42.79
CA LEU A 74 3.31 -10.49 -43.94
C LEU A 74 3.70 -9.68 -45.19
N ASP A 75 4.05 -8.41 -45.03
CA ASP A 75 4.57 -7.58 -46.13
C ASP A 75 5.85 -8.17 -46.71
N SER A 76 6.76 -8.63 -45.84
CA SER A 76 8.03 -9.25 -46.25
C SER A 76 7.82 -10.58 -46.98
N LEU A 77 6.80 -11.36 -46.60
CA LEU A 77 6.47 -12.65 -47.22
C LEU A 77 5.77 -12.50 -48.58
N ASN A 78 4.97 -11.44 -48.75
CA ASN A 78 4.16 -11.23 -49.96
C ASN A 78 4.76 -10.19 -50.91
N GLU A 79 5.94 -9.65 -50.59
CA GLU A 79 6.59 -8.56 -51.34
C GLU A 79 5.68 -7.33 -51.50
N THR A 80 4.91 -7.02 -50.45
CA THR A 80 4.00 -5.85 -50.38
C THR A 80 4.56 -4.78 -49.45
N ASN A 81 4.00 -3.56 -49.52
CA ASN A 81 4.46 -2.41 -48.74
C ASN A 81 3.32 -1.74 -47.94
N TYR A 82 2.39 -2.51 -47.39
CA TYR A 82 1.27 -1.96 -46.61
C TYR A 82 1.74 -1.22 -45.35
N THR A 83 2.81 -1.70 -44.71
CA THR A 83 3.39 -1.10 -43.51
C THR A 83 3.95 0.31 -43.73
N GLU A 84 4.27 0.72 -44.96
CA GLU A 84 4.72 2.09 -45.26
C GLU A 84 3.61 3.13 -45.07
N ASN A 85 2.34 2.70 -45.13
CA ASN A 85 1.17 3.56 -45.03
C ASN A 85 0.53 3.57 -43.64
N ILE A 86 1.11 2.87 -42.67
CA ILE A 86 0.61 2.85 -41.28
C ILE A 86 1.64 3.44 -40.32
N GLU A 87 1.18 3.79 -39.12
CA GLU A 87 2.03 4.36 -38.07
C GLU A 87 3.20 3.42 -37.70
N ASP A 88 4.41 3.98 -37.59
CA ASP A 88 5.58 3.25 -37.09
C ASP A 88 5.49 3.08 -35.56
N LEU A 89 5.40 1.83 -35.12
CA LEU A 89 5.25 1.46 -33.71
C LEU A 89 6.55 0.94 -33.07
N THR A 90 7.71 1.13 -33.72
CA THR A 90 9.03 0.69 -33.22
C THR A 90 9.40 1.29 -31.85
N TYR A 91 8.80 2.42 -31.48
CA TYR A 91 9.00 3.05 -30.18
C TYR A 91 8.22 2.39 -29.03
N LEU A 92 7.15 1.63 -29.32
CA LEU A 92 6.25 1.07 -28.31
C LEU A 92 6.96 0.16 -27.30
N PRO A 93 7.89 -0.75 -27.66
CA PRO A 93 8.59 -1.58 -26.69
C PRO A 93 9.36 -0.76 -25.63
N LYS A 94 10.00 0.34 -26.04
CA LYS A 94 10.71 1.25 -25.11
C LYS A 94 9.72 1.94 -24.17
N LEU A 95 8.56 2.35 -24.69
CA LEU A 95 7.51 3.00 -23.90
C LEU A 95 6.86 2.03 -22.90
N THR A 96 6.44 0.84 -23.34
CA THR A 96 5.80 -0.15 -22.46
C THR A 96 6.73 -0.61 -21.36
N ASN A 97 8.02 -0.78 -21.66
CA ASN A 97 9.01 -1.10 -20.66
C ASN A 97 9.14 -0.01 -19.58
N ARG A 98 9.12 1.27 -19.96
CA ARG A 98 9.10 2.40 -19.00
C ARG A 98 7.86 2.35 -18.10
N LEU A 99 6.69 2.03 -18.66
CA LEU A 99 5.45 1.89 -17.90
C LEU A 99 5.54 0.75 -16.88
N PHE A 100 6.08 -0.41 -17.28
CA PHE A 100 6.28 -1.53 -16.36
C PHE A 100 7.30 -1.23 -15.27
N LEU A 101 8.40 -0.54 -15.60
CA LEU A 101 9.37 -0.11 -14.59
C LEU A 101 8.71 0.84 -13.58
N PHE A 102 7.94 1.81 -14.07
CA PHE A 102 7.22 2.77 -13.23
C PHE A 102 6.19 2.09 -12.32
N SER A 103 5.36 1.18 -12.85
CA SER A 103 4.38 0.46 -12.02
C SER A 103 5.06 -0.47 -11.01
N THR A 104 6.18 -1.08 -11.38
CA THR A 104 6.95 -1.94 -10.48
C THR A 104 7.50 -1.15 -9.29
N VAL A 105 7.98 0.07 -9.52
CA VAL A 105 8.42 0.98 -8.44
C VAL A 105 7.25 1.36 -7.53
N ILE A 106 6.06 1.62 -8.06
CA ILE A 106 4.86 1.85 -7.24
C ILE A 106 4.59 0.66 -6.32
N PHE A 107 4.54 -0.55 -6.87
CA PHE A 107 4.30 -1.75 -6.09
C PHE A 107 5.45 -2.07 -5.12
N LEU A 108 6.68 -1.68 -5.43
CA LEU A 108 7.80 -1.80 -4.50
C LEU A 108 7.54 -0.98 -3.23
N PHE A 109 7.13 0.27 -3.36
CA PHE A 109 6.81 1.13 -2.21
C PHE A 109 5.66 0.56 -1.37
N ILE A 110 4.62 0.06 -2.02
CA ILE A 110 3.46 -0.53 -1.33
C ILE A 110 3.88 -1.77 -0.52
N ASN A 111 4.64 -2.69 -1.15
CA ASN A 111 5.09 -3.91 -0.48
C ASN A 111 6.12 -3.60 0.62
N TYR A 112 6.96 -2.58 0.43
CA TYR A 112 7.89 -2.12 1.46
C TYR A 112 7.15 -1.55 2.68
N ASP A 113 6.15 -0.70 2.47
CA ASP A 113 5.32 -0.16 3.56
C ASP A 113 4.56 -1.27 4.30
N ALA A 114 4.01 -2.26 3.58
CA ALA A 114 3.35 -3.42 4.18
C ALA A 114 4.31 -4.23 5.07
N TYR A 115 5.52 -4.52 4.58
CA TYR A 115 6.53 -5.24 5.33
C TYR A 115 7.01 -4.46 6.57
N MET A 116 7.29 -3.15 6.42
CA MET A 116 7.70 -2.32 7.55
C MET A 116 6.58 -2.15 8.58
N THR A 117 5.32 -2.13 8.16
CA THR A 117 4.16 -2.12 9.07
C THR A 117 4.11 -3.42 9.86
N ALA A 118 4.31 -4.57 9.23
CA ALA A 118 4.29 -5.87 9.89
C ALA A 118 5.45 -6.04 10.89
N VAL A 119 6.68 -5.66 10.51
CA VAL A 119 7.87 -5.80 11.37
C VAL A 119 7.82 -4.85 12.57
N ASN A 120 7.29 -3.64 12.39
CA ASN A 120 7.21 -2.63 13.45
C ASN A 120 5.94 -2.73 14.31
N ALA A 121 5.07 -3.72 14.06
CA ALA A 121 3.92 -3.99 14.90
C ALA A 121 4.35 -4.25 16.36
N SER A 122 3.54 -3.75 17.30
CA SER A 122 3.71 -3.99 18.74
C SER A 122 3.69 -5.49 19.04
N SER A 123 4.28 -5.93 20.15
CA SER A 123 4.38 -7.35 20.50
C SER A 123 3.02 -8.08 20.55
N GLU A 124 1.96 -7.37 20.93
CA GLU A 124 0.59 -7.90 21.00
C GLU A 124 -0.05 -8.06 19.60
N GLN A 125 0.39 -7.27 18.62
CA GLN A 125 -0.14 -7.28 17.25
C GLN A 125 0.82 -7.92 16.24
N ARG A 126 1.99 -8.37 16.71
CA ARG A 126 3.05 -8.91 15.87
C ARG A 126 2.74 -10.36 15.51
N ASP A 127 2.51 -10.60 14.23
CA ASP A 127 2.28 -11.92 13.67
C ASP A 127 3.44 -12.31 12.74
N GLN A 128 4.11 -13.43 13.06
CA GLN A 128 5.22 -13.97 12.28
C GLN A 128 4.81 -14.41 10.88
N GLN A 129 3.58 -14.91 10.72
CA GLN A 129 3.06 -15.30 9.41
C GLN A 129 2.89 -14.06 8.53
N ILE A 130 2.30 -12.99 9.05
CA ILE A 130 2.14 -11.72 8.31
C ILE A 130 3.51 -11.14 7.92
N ILE A 131 4.51 -11.19 8.80
CA ILE A 131 5.88 -10.74 8.49
C ILE A 131 6.48 -11.58 7.35
N SER A 132 6.32 -12.90 7.40
CA SER A 132 6.82 -13.82 6.37
C SER A 132 6.15 -13.57 5.01
N ASP A 133 4.82 -13.41 5.00
CA ASP A 133 4.03 -13.21 3.78
C ASP A 133 4.35 -11.87 3.13
N THR A 134 4.38 -10.78 3.92
CA THR A 134 4.77 -9.46 3.42
C THR A 134 6.23 -9.41 2.97
N GLY A 135 7.13 -10.13 3.64
CA GLY A 135 8.53 -10.27 3.24
C GLY A 135 8.68 -11.02 1.91
N SER A 136 7.89 -12.08 1.71
CA SER A 136 7.87 -12.86 0.46
C SER A 136 7.36 -12.00 -0.71
N ASN A 137 6.32 -11.21 -0.48
CA ASN A 137 5.80 -10.28 -1.49
C ASN A 137 6.81 -9.18 -1.83
N LEU A 138 7.51 -8.63 -0.83
CA LEU A 138 8.59 -7.66 -1.05
C LEU A 138 9.73 -8.26 -1.87
N LEU A 139 10.13 -9.51 -1.58
CA LEU A 139 11.15 -10.21 -2.38
C LEU A 139 10.69 -10.40 -3.82
N ALA A 140 9.44 -10.81 -4.03
CA ALA A 140 8.88 -11.01 -5.37
C ALA A 140 8.94 -9.72 -6.21
N ILE A 141 8.53 -8.57 -5.65
CA ILE A 141 8.54 -7.31 -6.39
C ILE A 141 9.96 -6.81 -6.67
N ILE A 142 10.93 -7.09 -5.80
CA ILE A 142 12.35 -6.81 -6.04
C ILE A 142 12.87 -7.63 -7.24
N LEU A 143 12.50 -8.91 -7.33
CA LEU A 143 12.87 -9.75 -8.47
C LEU A 143 12.26 -9.23 -9.79
N ILE A 144 10.99 -8.80 -9.76
CA ILE A 144 10.33 -8.17 -10.90
C ILE A 144 11.04 -6.86 -11.27
N LEU A 145 11.47 -6.06 -10.28
CA LEU A 145 12.24 -4.83 -10.52
C LEU A 145 13.57 -5.12 -11.23
N PHE A 146 14.31 -6.14 -10.82
CA PHE A 146 15.52 -6.53 -11.53
C PHE A 146 15.24 -6.91 -12.98
N GLY A 147 14.20 -7.74 -13.21
CA GLY A 147 13.80 -8.12 -14.56
C GLY A 147 13.43 -6.92 -15.44
N THR A 148 12.64 -5.98 -14.90
CA THR A 148 12.24 -4.77 -15.63
C THR A 148 13.43 -3.83 -15.91
N ILE A 149 14.36 -3.64 -14.96
CA ILE A 149 15.59 -2.86 -15.18
C ILE A 149 16.48 -3.47 -16.25
N ILE A 150 16.67 -4.79 -16.24
CA ILE A 150 17.47 -5.48 -17.26
C ILE A 150 16.86 -5.23 -18.64
N ASN A 151 15.54 -5.44 -18.77
CA ASN A 151 14.83 -5.21 -20.02
C ASN A 151 14.90 -3.74 -20.47
N PHE A 152 14.75 -2.79 -19.54
CA PHE A 152 14.92 -1.35 -19.80
C PHE A 152 16.30 -1.03 -20.38
N ARG A 153 17.36 -1.59 -19.78
CA ARG A 153 18.74 -1.38 -20.25
C ARG A 153 18.95 -1.99 -21.63
N THR A 154 18.44 -3.19 -21.88
CA THR A 154 18.57 -3.84 -23.19
C THR A 154 17.90 -3.02 -24.28
N LEU A 155 16.67 -2.56 -24.07
CA LEU A 155 15.91 -1.80 -25.06
C LEU A 155 16.47 -0.41 -25.34
N ASN A 156 17.10 0.25 -24.36
CA ASN A 156 17.66 1.60 -24.56
C ASN A 156 19.14 1.61 -25.02
N ARG A 157 19.77 0.45 -25.23
CA ARG A 157 21.12 0.35 -25.82
C ARG A 157 21.13 0.39 -27.36
N THR A 158 20.01 0.04 -27.97
CA THR A 158 19.70 0.13 -29.41
C THR A 158 18.94 1.40 -29.74
#